data_AF-A0A542ZSX7-F1
#
_entry.id   AF-A0A542ZSX7-F1
#
_cell.length_a   1.000
_cell.length_b   1.000
_cell.length_c   1.000
_cell.angle_alpha   90.00
_cell.angle_beta   90.00
_cell.angle_gamma   90.00
#
_symmetry.space_group_name_H-M   'P 1'
#
loop_
_entity.id
_entity.type
_entity.pdbx_description
1 polymer ?
#
loop_
_entity_poly.entity_id
_entity_poly.type
_entity_poly.pdbx_seq_one_letter_code
_entity_poly.pdbx_strand_id
1 'polypeptide(L)'
;MADNNTEEPDGHLDPDEMVDAAEADAPNTDEMVDAAEADAPNADEQDEATTPVPIDTDDPQLYLRYVTHSEIGPVRKNNQDSGYASPNLLVVADGMGGAAAGDLASSIAIDHAKKADHRVAGEDMLEVLAGAVERANSQIADLVADDRTFDGMGTTLTGAMFDGHQLGFVHIGDSRAYLLRDGEMQQLTHDHSWVQSLIDEGKLTYEEAAYHPHRSLILKVINGQPNNEPDTGLVDVREGDRLLFCSDGLCGMIEDDEIHKGLAIDDLDASLDALVAGAHAGGGMDNITIVIADVVADEASATTEASAVGAITEHDLPAFFEQARRNREQAQASPSSPDSPGSPSDEDEPDDPEADRYAPVLPPKSRRRRWTTLLTGLGILVLIAGILTAGYVWSRTQYFVAPAEERVAIYHGLPQDVLGYPLSDVYEVQPTKINDLPPFFAQRVRDTIVVNSLDEAHRTTDQLQAEAERCIEARNAAEDPPRGEGPKKPGRAPSPAPATTGTETSTEGC
;
A
#
# COMPACT_ATOMS: atom_id res chain seq x y z
N MET A 1 -34.46 3.65 47.70
CA MET A 1 -33.85 4.86 48.30
C MET A 1 -33.24 5.60 47.13
N ALA A 2 -34.07 6.32 46.37
CA ALA A 2 -34.36 7.77 46.50
C ALA A 2 -33.11 8.59 46.14
N ASP A 3 -32.99 9.13 44.92
CA ASP A 3 -33.56 10.42 44.41
C ASP A 3 -32.45 11.50 44.47
N ASN A 4 -32.24 12.47 43.57
CA ASN A 4 -32.85 12.88 42.30
C ASN A 4 -32.06 14.12 41.76
N ASN A 5 -32.17 14.37 40.44
CA ASN A 5 -32.22 15.65 39.71
C ASN A 5 -31.02 16.62 39.49
N THR A 6 -30.57 16.67 38.23
CA THR A 6 -30.70 17.72 37.18
C THR A 6 -30.97 19.20 37.54
N GLU A 7 -30.19 20.11 36.93
CA GLU A 7 -30.65 21.37 36.29
C GLU A 7 -29.55 22.00 35.37
N GLU A 8 -29.87 22.18 34.09
CA GLU A 8 -29.28 23.13 33.11
C GLU A 8 -30.04 24.48 33.22
N PRO A 9 -29.57 25.68 32.73
CA PRO A 9 -29.38 25.92 31.28
C PRO A 9 -28.43 27.08 30.83
N ASP A 10 -28.21 27.12 29.50
CA ASP A 10 -27.99 28.22 28.54
C ASP A 10 -27.40 29.58 28.97
N GLY A 11 -26.43 30.07 28.18
CA GLY A 11 -26.00 31.48 28.23
C GLY A 11 -24.96 31.88 27.19
N HIS A 12 -25.46 32.26 26.02
CA HIS A 12 -24.84 33.09 24.96
C HIS A 12 -23.75 34.07 25.47
N LEU A 13 -22.58 34.11 24.84
CA LEU A 13 -21.58 35.17 25.01
C LEU A 13 -21.47 35.96 23.70
N ASP A 14 -22.03 37.17 23.72
CA ASP A 14 -21.78 38.22 22.74
C ASP A 14 -20.54 39.04 23.19
N PRO A 15 -19.69 39.54 22.26
CA PRO A 15 -18.45 40.22 22.57
C PRO A 15 -18.60 41.73 22.49
N ASP A 16 -18.51 42.44 23.63
CA ASP A 16 -18.10 43.85 23.71
C ASP A 16 -18.12 44.33 25.18
N GLU A 17 -17.25 45.28 25.51
CA GLU A 17 -16.97 45.90 26.83
C GLU A 17 -16.05 45.14 27.80
N MET A 18 -14.76 45.55 27.85
CA MET A 18 -14.28 46.54 28.84
C MET A 18 -12.79 46.84 28.65
N VAL A 19 -12.51 48.01 28.07
CA VAL A 19 -11.33 48.87 28.31
C VAL A 19 -11.58 49.54 29.69
N ASP A 20 -10.67 50.02 30.53
CA ASP A 20 -9.30 50.50 30.42
C ASP A 20 -8.79 50.73 31.87
N ALA A 21 -7.47 50.67 32.09
CA ALA A 21 -6.80 51.41 33.17
C ALA A 21 -5.27 51.39 32.97
N ALA A 22 -4.76 52.20 32.04
CA ALA A 22 -3.39 52.70 32.12
C ALA A 22 -3.24 54.06 31.41
N GLU A 23 -3.23 55.15 32.20
CA GLU A 23 -2.70 56.45 31.77
C GLU A 23 -1.73 56.98 32.83
N ALA A 24 -0.55 57.41 32.36
CA ALA A 24 0.21 58.60 32.74
C ALA A 24 1.69 58.38 32.36
N ASP A 25 2.48 59.32 31.85
CA ASP A 25 2.31 60.64 31.24
C ASP A 25 3.74 60.98 30.74
N ALA A 26 3.88 61.56 29.55
CA ALA A 26 5.19 61.93 28.97
C ALA A 26 5.71 63.25 29.59
N PRO A 27 6.99 63.60 29.37
CA PRO A 27 7.18 64.78 28.52
C PRO A 27 8.41 64.78 27.58
N ASN A 28 8.38 65.82 26.77
CA ASN A 28 8.98 66.11 25.48
C ASN A 28 10.49 66.43 25.44
N THR A 29 10.98 66.41 24.20
CA THR A 29 12.22 66.90 23.57
C THR A 29 12.72 68.29 24.02
N ASP A 30 14.04 68.46 24.23
CA ASP A 30 15.00 69.19 23.35
C ASP A 30 16.35 69.49 24.07
N GLU A 31 17.42 69.66 23.26
CA GLU A 31 18.80 70.14 23.56
C GLU A 31 19.87 69.18 24.12
N MET A 32 20.85 68.84 23.26
CA MET A 32 22.33 69.00 23.38
C MET A 32 23.02 68.09 22.33
N VAL A 33 23.14 68.52 21.07
CA VAL A 33 24.34 69.08 20.39
C VAL A 33 25.69 68.35 20.64
N ASP A 34 26.29 67.96 19.52
CA ASP A 34 27.73 67.80 19.19
C ASP A 34 28.40 66.41 19.29
N ALA A 35 28.41 65.68 18.16
CA ALA A 35 29.61 65.22 17.47
C ALA A 35 29.22 64.42 16.21
N ALA A 36 29.26 65.07 15.05
CA ALA A 36 29.16 64.46 13.74
C ALA A 36 30.45 64.73 12.96
N GLU A 37 31.07 63.67 12.44
CA GLU A 37 31.86 63.61 11.20
C GLU A 37 31.99 62.11 10.87
N ALA A 38 31.17 61.58 9.97
CA ALA A 38 31.42 61.45 8.52
C ALA A 38 32.05 60.08 8.17
N ASP A 39 31.28 59.15 7.61
CA ASP A 39 31.33 58.79 6.18
C ASP A 39 30.21 57.79 5.85
N ALA A 40 29.50 58.00 4.76
CA ALA A 40 28.44 57.11 4.28
C ALA A 40 29.04 56.09 3.30
N PRO A 41 28.70 54.79 3.36
CA PRO A 41 29.15 53.85 2.33
C PRO A 41 28.35 54.03 1.04
N ASN A 42 29.08 53.99 -0.07
CA ASN A 42 28.60 54.09 -1.44
C ASN A 42 27.60 52.97 -1.79
N ALA A 43 26.58 53.33 -2.56
CA ALA A 43 25.75 52.40 -3.31
C ALA A 43 26.55 51.86 -4.51
N ASP A 44 27.24 50.75 -4.30
CA ASP A 44 27.77 49.83 -5.32
C ASP A 44 28.13 48.49 -4.62
N GLU A 45 27.12 47.80 -4.07
CA GLU A 45 27.24 46.38 -3.68
C GLU A 45 26.58 45.53 -4.78
N GLN A 46 27.39 45.18 -5.77
CA GLN A 46 27.09 44.14 -6.75
C GLN A 46 27.43 42.79 -6.12
N ASP A 47 26.50 41.83 -6.20
CA ASP A 47 26.69 40.37 -6.12
C ASP A 47 27.94 39.89 -5.35
N GLU A 48 27.89 39.88 -4.02
CA GLU A 48 28.61 38.84 -3.28
C GLU A 48 27.84 37.53 -3.45
N ALA A 49 28.18 36.83 -4.53
CA ALA A 49 27.91 35.41 -4.65
C ALA A 49 28.29 34.75 -3.32
N THR A 50 27.32 34.08 -2.70
CA THR A 50 27.54 33.22 -1.54
C THR A 50 28.65 32.26 -1.93
N THR A 51 29.84 32.50 -1.41
CA THR A 51 30.98 31.64 -1.66
C THR A 51 30.61 30.29 -1.05
N PRO A 52 30.72 29.17 -1.80
CA PRO A 52 30.49 27.86 -1.22
C PRO A 52 31.40 27.74 0.00
N VAL A 53 30.82 27.30 1.12
CA VAL A 53 31.62 26.84 2.26
C VAL A 53 32.69 25.90 1.70
N PRO A 54 33.99 26.10 1.97
CA PRO A 54 35.01 25.20 1.47
C PRO A 54 34.73 23.81 2.05
N ILE A 55 34.34 22.87 1.19
CA ILE A 55 34.34 21.45 1.53
C ILE A 55 35.79 21.13 1.87
N ASP A 56 36.03 20.56 3.05
CA ASP A 56 37.36 20.10 3.47
C ASP A 56 37.85 19.08 2.42
N THR A 57 38.77 19.50 1.54
CA THR A 57 39.16 18.77 0.32
C THR A 57 40.04 17.54 0.58
N ASP A 58 40.11 17.08 1.82
CA ASP A 58 40.94 15.95 2.25
C ASP A 58 40.16 14.64 2.39
N ASP A 59 38.82 14.65 2.30
CA ASP A 59 38.04 13.40 2.25
C ASP A 59 37.97 12.90 0.79
N PRO A 60 38.37 11.65 0.51
CA PRO A 60 38.33 11.12 -0.85
C PRO A 60 36.88 11.00 -1.33
N GLN A 61 36.61 11.59 -2.50
CA GLN A 61 35.34 11.44 -3.21
C GLN A 61 35.00 9.95 -3.37
N LEU A 62 33.83 9.54 -2.89
CA LEU A 62 33.30 8.19 -3.09
C LEU A 62 32.38 8.13 -4.30
N TYR A 63 32.18 6.90 -4.79
CA TYR A 63 31.38 6.57 -5.96
C TYR A 63 30.50 5.35 -5.67
N LEU A 64 29.49 5.11 -6.50
CA LEU A 64 28.62 3.95 -6.39
C LEU A 64 28.90 2.94 -7.49
N ARG A 65 29.03 1.67 -7.10
CA ARG A 65 28.94 0.52 -7.99
C ARG A 65 27.65 -0.23 -7.68
N TYR A 66 26.72 -0.27 -8.62
CA TYR A 66 25.37 -0.79 -8.36
C TYR A 66 24.87 -1.79 -9.39
N VAL A 67 23.93 -2.62 -8.95
CA VAL A 67 23.11 -3.53 -9.76
C VAL A 67 21.64 -3.32 -9.41
N THR A 68 20.78 -3.61 -10.37
CA THR A 68 19.33 -3.45 -10.25
C THR A 68 18.62 -4.67 -10.81
N HIS A 69 17.57 -5.13 -10.15
CA HIS A 69 16.69 -6.20 -10.61
C HIS A 69 15.24 -5.84 -10.39
N SER A 70 14.37 -6.28 -11.31
CA SER A 70 12.93 -6.23 -11.10
C SER A 70 12.27 -7.36 -11.88
N GLU A 71 11.36 -8.10 -11.22
CA GLU A 71 10.61 -9.18 -11.86
C GLU A 71 9.18 -9.30 -11.33
N ILE A 72 8.33 -9.97 -12.12
CA ILE A 72 6.90 -10.16 -11.79
C ILE A 72 6.71 -11.13 -10.61
N GLY A 73 7.62 -12.09 -10.44
CA GLY A 73 7.43 -13.24 -9.56
C GLY A 73 6.44 -14.28 -10.13
N PRO A 74 6.30 -15.45 -9.50
CA PRO A 74 5.47 -16.56 -9.98
C PRO A 74 3.96 -16.37 -9.85
N VAL A 75 3.48 -15.42 -9.04
CA VAL A 75 2.05 -15.29 -8.68
C VAL A 75 1.35 -14.11 -9.35
N ARG A 76 2.01 -12.96 -9.44
CA ARG A 76 1.43 -11.74 -10.02
C ARG A 76 1.34 -11.87 -11.56
N LYS A 77 0.45 -11.08 -12.18
CA LYS A 77 0.24 -11.11 -13.64
C LYS A 77 1.08 -10.08 -14.39
N ASN A 78 1.42 -8.99 -13.71
CA ASN A 78 2.18 -7.87 -14.22
C ASN A 78 3.12 -7.38 -13.12
N ASN A 79 4.14 -6.64 -13.53
CA ASN A 79 5.03 -5.96 -12.61
C ASN A 79 4.46 -4.58 -12.34
N GLN A 80 4.12 -4.30 -11.08
CA GLN A 80 3.69 -2.99 -10.64
C GLN A 80 4.82 -2.22 -9.94
N ASP A 81 5.98 -2.83 -9.73
CA ASP A 81 7.15 -2.15 -9.19
C ASP A 81 7.92 -1.39 -10.27
N SER A 82 8.61 -0.35 -9.85
CA SER A 82 9.60 0.36 -10.67
C SER A 82 10.85 0.65 -9.84
N GLY A 83 12.02 0.61 -10.48
CA GLY A 83 13.30 0.94 -9.87
C GLY A 83 14.18 1.79 -10.77
N TYR A 84 15.05 2.59 -10.16
CA TYR A 84 16.04 3.40 -10.86
C TYR A 84 17.33 3.53 -10.05
N ALA A 85 18.46 3.42 -10.73
CA ALA A 85 19.79 3.64 -10.17
C ALA A 85 20.63 4.48 -11.12
N SER A 86 21.39 5.42 -10.57
CA SER A 86 22.35 6.26 -11.26
C SER A 86 23.55 6.55 -10.35
N PRO A 87 24.59 7.25 -10.82
CA PRO A 87 25.69 7.66 -9.95
C PRO A 87 25.28 8.52 -8.74
N ASN A 88 24.12 9.20 -8.78
CA ASN A 88 23.69 10.10 -7.70
C ASN A 88 22.34 9.72 -7.07
N LEU A 89 21.62 8.73 -7.60
CA LEU A 89 20.27 8.40 -7.14
C LEU A 89 20.02 6.89 -7.16
N LEU A 90 19.53 6.34 -6.06
CA LEU A 90 19.07 4.95 -5.93
C LEU A 90 17.62 4.98 -5.43
N VAL A 91 16.68 4.33 -6.11
CA VAL A 91 15.28 4.40 -5.73
C VAL A 91 14.46 3.19 -6.21
N VAL A 92 13.52 2.76 -5.37
CA VAL A 92 12.49 1.76 -5.66
C VAL A 92 11.10 2.29 -5.33
N ALA A 93 10.11 1.83 -6.07
CA ALA A 93 8.71 2.17 -5.89
C ALA A 93 7.85 0.93 -6.14
N ASP A 94 7.05 0.54 -5.15
CA ASP A 94 6.09 -0.56 -5.24
C ASP A 94 4.69 0.00 -5.51
N GLY A 95 4.16 -0.33 -6.68
CA GLY A 95 2.90 0.19 -7.17
C GLY A 95 1.71 -0.67 -6.73
N MET A 96 0.71 -0.03 -6.15
CA MET A 96 -0.53 -0.66 -5.71
C MET A 96 -1.76 -0.05 -6.40
N GLY A 97 -2.80 -0.87 -6.53
CA GLY A 97 -4.05 -0.51 -7.18
C GLY A 97 -4.56 -1.65 -8.06
N GLY A 98 -5.73 -1.47 -8.68
CA GLY A 98 -6.20 -2.40 -9.71
C GLY A 98 -5.14 -2.63 -10.80
N ALA A 99 -5.20 -3.75 -11.51
CA ALA A 99 -4.11 -4.29 -12.34
C ALA A 99 -3.20 -3.25 -13.04
N ALA A 100 -3.75 -2.32 -13.83
CA ALA A 100 -2.99 -1.33 -14.62
C ALA A 100 -2.89 0.07 -13.99
N ALA A 101 -3.17 0.19 -12.69
CA ALA A 101 -3.09 1.45 -11.97
C ALA A 101 -1.82 1.55 -11.11
N GLY A 102 -1.38 0.45 -10.51
CA GLY A 102 -0.17 0.40 -9.69
C GLY A 102 1.13 0.57 -10.50
N ASP A 103 1.22 -0.09 -11.66
CA ASP A 103 2.35 0.03 -12.59
C ASP A 103 2.53 1.47 -13.10
N LEU A 104 1.43 2.17 -13.37
CA LEU A 104 1.45 3.59 -13.71
C LEU A 104 1.87 4.45 -12.51
N ALA A 105 1.35 4.16 -11.31
CA ALA A 105 1.68 4.93 -10.10
C ALA A 105 3.18 4.88 -9.78
N SER A 106 3.78 3.69 -9.74
CA SER A 106 5.21 3.53 -9.46
C SER A 106 6.08 4.15 -10.55
N SER A 107 5.66 4.03 -11.81
CA SER A 107 6.34 4.68 -12.94
C SER A 107 6.35 6.20 -12.79
N ILE A 108 5.24 6.82 -12.39
CA ILE A 108 5.16 8.27 -12.16
C ILE A 108 6.11 8.70 -11.05
N ALA A 109 6.14 7.98 -9.93
CA ALA A 109 7.02 8.32 -8.82
C ALA A 109 8.50 8.23 -9.20
N ILE A 110 8.91 7.15 -9.88
CA ILE A 110 10.29 6.99 -10.38
C ILE A 110 10.64 8.02 -11.45
N ASP A 111 9.72 8.39 -12.34
CA ASP A 111 9.98 9.43 -13.35
C ASP A 111 10.22 10.80 -12.72
N HIS A 112 9.46 11.16 -11.67
CA HIS A 112 9.71 12.39 -10.93
C HIS A 112 11.01 12.36 -10.13
N ALA A 113 11.38 11.23 -9.54
CA ALA A 113 12.68 11.05 -8.89
C ALA A 113 13.83 11.18 -9.90
N LYS A 114 13.72 10.52 -11.05
CA LYS A 114 14.70 10.59 -12.16
C LYS A 114 14.86 12.00 -12.72
N LYS A 115 13.78 12.78 -12.85
CA LYS A 115 13.84 14.19 -13.25
C LYS A 115 14.57 15.06 -12.22
N ALA A 116 14.62 14.61 -10.97
CA ALA A 116 15.37 15.25 -9.91
C ALA A 116 16.81 14.74 -9.80
N ASP A 117 17.24 13.75 -10.59
CA ASP A 117 18.61 13.23 -10.58
C ASP A 117 19.62 14.24 -11.14
N HIS A 118 20.25 14.95 -10.22
CA HIS A 118 21.40 15.81 -10.46
C HIS A 118 22.22 15.87 -9.19
N ARG A 119 23.46 16.36 -9.29
CA ARG A 119 24.34 16.47 -8.14
C ARG A 119 23.84 17.56 -7.19
N VAL A 120 23.45 17.14 -5.99
CA VAL A 120 22.99 17.96 -4.86
C VAL A 120 23.73 17.43 -3.62
N ALA A 121 23.99 18.27 -2.62
CA ALA A 121 24.76 17.88 -1.43
C ALA A 121 24.06 18.32 -0.14
N GLY A 122 24.34 17.63 0.96
CA GLY A 122 23.78 17.94 2.27
C GLY A 122 22.24 17.95 2.33
N GLU A 123 21.67 18.86 3.12
CA GLU A 123 20.23 18.95 3.38
C GLU A 123 19.40 19.28 2.13
N ASP A 124 19.99 19.91 1.11
CA ASP A 124 19.31 20.21 -0.16
C ASP A 124 18.83 18.91 -0.86
N MET A 125 19.52 17.78 -0.63
CA MET A 125 19.08 16.47 -1.15
C MET A 125 17.68 16.11 -0.63
N LEU A 126 17.39 16.43 0.64
CA LEU A 126 16.12 16.12 1.28
C LEU A 126 14.99 16.94 0.67
N GLU A 127 15.21 18.24 0.43
CA GLU A 127 14.23 19.13 -0.20
C GLU A 127 13.93 18.69 -1.63
N VAL A 128 14.96 18.34 -2.40
CA VAL A 128 14.82 17.90 -3.78
C VAL A 128 14.02 16.60 -3.88
N LEU A 129 14.31 15.63 -3.01
CA LEU A 129 13.59 14.36 -2.93
C LEU A 129 12.15 14.52 -2.43
N ALA A 130 11.92 15.29 -1.36
CA ALA A 130 10.58 15.59 -0.86
C ALA A 130 9.73 16.29 -1.93
N GLY A 131 10.30 17.25 -2.64
CA GLY A 131 9.64 17.90 -3.77
C GLY A 131 9.35 16.94 -4.94
N ALA A 132 10.18 15.91 -5.16
CA ALA A 132 9.90 14.89 -6.16
C ALA A 132 8.69 14.03 -5.77
N VAL A 133 8.59 13.63 -4.50
CA VAL A 133 7.42 12.94 -3.93
C VAL A 133 6.16 13.78 -4.07
N GLU A 134 6.22 15.06 -3.71
CA GLU A 134 5.06 15.96 -3.79
C GLU A 134 4.56 16.15 -5.23
N ARG A 135 5.49 16.30 -6.20
CA ARG A 135 5.15 16.38 -7.62
C ARG A 135 4.52 15.09 -8.13
N ALA A 136 5.05 13.93 -7.74
CA ALA A 136 4.45 12.64 -8.09
C ALA A 136 3.04 12.48 -7.51
N ASN A 137 2.86 12.86 -6.23
CA ASN A 137 1.56 12.83 -5.57
C ASN A 137 0.54 13.73 -6.28
N SER A 138 0.95 14.95 -6.63
CA SER A 138 0.12 15.90 -7.38
C SER A 138 -0.25 15.37 -8.77
N GLN A 139 0.70 14.75 -9.47
CA GLN A 139 0.46 14.17 -10.79
C GLN A 139 -0.53 13.00 -10.73
N ILE A 140 -0.47 12.17 -9.69
CA ILE A 140 -1.45 11.10 -9.43
C ILE A 140 -2.82 11.70 -9.08
N ALA A 141 -2.88 12.74 -8.25
CA ALA A 141 -4.12 13.44 -7.90
C ALA A 141 -4.83 13.98 -9.15
N ASP A 142 -4.08 14.60 -10.07
CA ASP A 142 -4.61 15.11 -11.33
C ASP A 142 -5.18 14.00 -12.23
N LEU A 143 -4.54 12.82 -12.27
CA LEU A 143 -5.03 11.67 -13.03
C LEU A 143 -6.33 11.11 -12.45
N VAL A 144 -6.41 10.96 -11.13
CA VAL A 144 -7.62 10.49 -10.45
C VAL A 144 -8.77 11.48 -10.60
N ALA A 145 -8.48 12.78 -10.57
CA ALA A 145 -9.46 13.83 -10.81
C ALA A 145 -10.02 13.80 -12.24
N ASP A 146 -9.20 13.44 -13.22
CA ASP A 146 -9.60 13.31 -14.63
C ASP A 146 -10.39 12.05 -14.93
N ASP A 147 -9.93 10.91 -14.39
CA ASP A 147 -10.52 9.61 -14.63
C ASP A 147 -10.55 8.80 -13.34
N ARG A 148 -11.76 8.68 -12.77
CA ARG A 148 -12.00 7.92 -11.53
C ARG A 148 -11.71 6.42 -11.66
N THR A 149 -11.41 5.90 -12.85
CA THR A 149 -10.93 4.52 -12.98
C THR A 149 -9.53 4.34 -12.38
N PHE A 150 -8.79 5.42 -12.16
CA PHE A 150 -7.52 5.42 -11.43
C PHE A 150 -7.70 5.58 -9.91
N ASP A 151 -8.93 5.68 -9.41
CA ASP A 151 -9.17 5.76 -7.96
C ASP A 151 -8.64 4.52 -7.25
N GLY A 152 -7.93 4.73 -6.14
CA GLY A 152 -7.21 3.70 -5.41
C GLY A 152 -5.83 3.33 -5.99
N MET A 153 -5.34 4.00 -7.04
CA MET A 153 -3.93 3.89 -7.44
C MET A 153 -3.03 4.51 -6.38
N GLY A 154 -1.87 3.90 -6.15
CA GLY A 154 -0.84 4.49 -5.32
C GLY A 154 0.48 3.77 -5.47
N THR A 155 1.51 4.30 -4.84
CA THR A 155 2.82 3.66 -4.83
C THR A 155 3.58 4.00 -3.56
N THR A 156 4.45 3.10 -3.14
CA THR A 156 5.53 3.43 -2.21
C THR A 156 6.64 4.17 -2.96
N LEU A 157 7.55 4.81 -2.22
CA LEU A 157 8.83 5.30 -2.76
C LEU A 157 9.88 5.23 -1.65
N THR A 158 10.99 4.54 -1.91
CA THR A 158 12.13 4.50 -1.00
C THR A 158 13.41 4.66 -1.81
N GLY A 159 14.23 5.63 -1.45
CA GLY A 159 15.45 5.92 -2.20
C GLY A 159 16.38 6.89 -1.48
N ALA A 160 17.55 7.10 -2.06
CA ALA A 160 18.50 8.08 -1.58
C ALA A 160 19.26 8.77 -2.73
N MET A 161 19.53 10.06 -2.54
CA MET A 161 20.53 10.80 -3.30
C MET A 161 21.90 10.62 -2.65
N PHE A 162 22.95 10.65 -3.47
CA PHE A 162 24.33 10.48 -3.06
C PHE A 162 25.20 11.62 -3.59
N ASP A 163 25.93 12.30 -2.71
CA ASP A 163 26.75 13.46 -3.07
C ASP A 163 28.27 13.18 -3.15
N GLY A 164 28.67 11.96 -2.74
CA GLY A 164 30.06 11.55 -2.60
C GLY A 164 30.51 11.24 -1.17
N HIS A 165 29.75 11.70 -0.17
CA HIS A 165 30.11 11.61 1.25
C HIS A 165 28.92 11.25 2.13
N GLN A 166 27.71 11.68 1.72
CA GLN A 166 26.46 11.45 2.44
C GLN A 166 25.39 10.90 1.51
N LEU A 167 24.43 10.23 2.12
CA LEU A 167 23.14 9.88 1.52
C LEU A 167 22.06 10.76 2.11
N GLY A 168 21.28 11.43 1.26
CA GLY A 168 19.98 11.98 1.64
C GLY A 168 18.90 11.00 1.25
N PHE A 169 18.23 10.36 2.21
CA PHE A 169 17.18 9.38 1.92
C PHE A 169 15.77 9.97 2.05
N VAL A 170 14.84 9.36 1.31
CA VAL A 170 13.41 9.62 1.35
C VAL A 170 12.66 8.30 1.40
N HIS A 171 11.61 8.23 2.22
CA HIS A 171 10.84 7.01 2.40
C HIS A 171 9.35 7.30 2.63
N ILE A 172 8.51 6.62 1.85
CA ILE A 172 7.07 6.54 2.07
C ILE A 172 6.56 5.15 1.65
N GLY A 173 6.11 4.35 2.60
CA GLY A 173 5.47 3.05 2.36
C GLY A 173 6.10 1.99 3.23
N ASP A 174 6.16 0.76 2.74
CA ASP A 174 6.76 -0.41 3.40
C ASP A 174 7.89 -1.05 2.58
N SER A 175 8.25 -0.47 1.42
CA SER A 175 9.57 -0.67 0.81
C SER A 175 10.69 -0.29 1.79
N ARG A 176 11.83 -0.97 1.75
CA ARG A 176 12.89 -0.79 2.76
C ARG A 176 14.23 -0.40 2.18
N ALA A 177 14.99 0.36 2.98
CA ALA A 177 16.41 0.59 2.74
C ALA A 177 17.26 0.05 3.90
N TYR A 178 18.40 -0.55 3.57
CA TYR A 178 19.36 -1.09 4.54
C TYR A 178 20.79 -0.62 4.23
N LEU A 179 21.58 -0.44 5.29
CA LEU A 179 23.02 -0.19 5.25
C LEU A 179 23.73 -1.37 5.92
N LEU A 180 24.62 -2.03 5.19
CA LEU A 180 25.58 -2.99 5.72
C LEU A 180 26.95 -2.32 5.85
N ARG A 181 27.44 -2.21 7.09
CA ARG A 181 28.74 -1.61 7.42
C ARG A 181 29.47 -2.47 8.43
N ASP A 182 30.73 -2.78 8.16
CA ASP A 182 31.59 -3.56 9.07
C ASP A 182 30.95 -4.92 9.50
N GLY A 183 30.09 -5.49 8.64
CA GLY A 183 29.34 -6.73 8.91
C GLY A 183 28.04 -6.57 9.70
N GLU A 184 27.69 -5.36 10.13
CA GLU A 184 26.44 -5.04 10.82
C GLU A 184 25.43 -4.44 9.83
N MET A 185 24.21 -4.98 9.79
CA MET A 185 23.14 -4.47 8.93
C MET A 185 22.17 -3.63 9.76
N GLN A 186 21.88 -2.44 9.26
CA GLN A 186 20.92 -1.50 9.85
C GLN A 186 19.84 -1.19 8.82
N GLN A 187 18.56 -1.35 9.19
CA GLN A 187 17.46 -0.77 8.43
C GLN A 187 17.44 0.75 8.62
N LEU A 188 17.43 1.49 7.52
CA LEU A 188 17.41 2.95 7.50
C LEU A 188 15.99 3.52 7.52
N THR A 189 15.01 2.74 7.05
CA THR A 189 13.60 3.13 6.96
C THR A 189 12.77 2.59 8.11
N HIS A 190 11.61 3.20 8.34
CA HIS A 190 10.61 2.72 9.29
C HIS A 190 9.29 2.51 8.55
N ASP A 191 8.82 1.26 8.47
CA ASP A 191 7.68 0.92 7.62
C ASP A 191 6.42 1.71 8.01
N HIS A 192 5.78 2.34 7.03
CA HIS A 192 4.48 2.97 7.18
C HIS A 192 3.34 1.95 7.08
N SER A 193 3.42 0.84 7.79
CA SER A 193 2.42 -0.22 7.81
C SER A 193 1.62 -0.23 9.12
N TRP A 194 0.40 -0.78 9.06
CA TRP A 194 -0.45 -0.90 10.24
C TRP A 194 0.16 -1.81 11.29
N VAL A 195 0.82 -2.89 10.86
CA VAL A 195 1.52 -3.80 11.79
C VAL A 195 2.72 -3.13 12.45
N GLN A 196 3.46 -2.27 11.73
CA GLN A 196 4.55 -1.51 12.34
C GLN A 196 4.02 -0.55 13.41
N SER A 197 2.88 0.11 13.18
CA SER A 197 2.24 0.95 14.21
C SER A 197 1.87 0.16 15.47
N LEU A 198 1.43 -1.10 15.33
CA LEU A 198 1.17 -1.95 16.49
C LEU A 198 2.44 -2.39 17.22
N ILE A 199 3.54 -2.60 16.49
CA ILE A 199 4.84 -2.89 17.08
C ILE A 199 5.32 -1.68 17.89
N ASP A 200 5.22 -0.48 17.31
CA ASP A 200 5.62 0.77 17.97
C ASP A 200 4.84 1.03 19.27
N GLU A 201 3.56 0.64 19.28
CA GLU A 201 2.69 0.70 20.45
C GLU A 201 2.92 -0.45 21.46
N GLY A 202 3.81 -1.40 21.16
CA GLY A 202 4.09 -2.58 21.98
C GLY A 202 2.94 -3.59 22.04
N LYS A 203 2.00 -3.52 21.08
CA LYS A 203 0.84 -4.42 20.97
C LYS A 203 1.16 -5.70 20.19
N LEU A 204 2.23 -5.68 19.40
CA LEU A 204 2.65 -6.78 18.55
C LEU A 204 4.18 -6.92 18.62
N THR A 205 4.66 -8.15 18.56
CA THR A 205 6.09 -8.43 18.31
C THR A 205 6.37 -8.51 16.81
N TYR A 206 7.63 -8.35 16.40
CA TYR A 206 8.03 -8.53 14.99
C TYR A 206 7.66 -9.92 14.46
N GLU A 207 7.83 -10.97 15.28
CA GLU A 207 7.48 -12.35 14.93
C GLU A 207 5.98 -12.51 14.68
N GLU A 208 5.12 -11.86 15.47
CA GLU A 208 3.67 -11.91 15.28
C GLU A 208 3.21 -11.07 14.09
N ALA A 209 3.91 -9.98 13.78
CA ALA A 209 3.60 -9.10 12.65
C ALA A 209 3.74 -9.81 11.30
N ALA A 210 4.75 -10.68 11.15
CA ALA A 210 5.01 -11.42 9.92
C ALA A 210 3.81 -12.29 9.47
N TYR A 211 3.00 -12.78 10.41
CA TYR A 211 1.83 -13.63 10.13
C TYR A 211 0.50 -12.92 10.31
N HIS A 212 0.51 -11.60 10.54
CA HIS A 212 -0.71 -10.85 10.83
C HIS A 212 -1.61 -10.76 9.56
N PRO A 213 -2.94 -10.98 9.67
CA PRO A 213 -3.86 -10.93 8.53
C PRO A 213 -3.86 -9.61 7.74
N HIS A 214 -3.50 -8.51 8.43
CA HIS A 214 -3.42 -7.15 7.87
C HIS A 214 -1.96 -6.66 7.73
N ARG A 215 -0.99 -7.56 7.55
CA ARG A 215 0.43 -7.18 7.40
C ARG A 215 0.70 -6.28 6.18
N SER A 216 -0.03 -6.48 5.08
CA SER A 216 0.07 -5.68 3.85
C SER A 216 -0.75 -4.39 3.87
N LEU A 217 -1.27 -3.97 5.03
CA LEU A 217 -2.06 -2.73 5.14
C LEU A 217 -1.11 -1.53 5.35
N ILE A 218 -0.93 -0.75 4.29
CA ILE A 218 -0.05 0.43 4.29
C ILE A 218 -0.83 1.68 4.70
N LEU A 219 -0.23 2.51 5.55
CA LEU A 219 -0.81 3.71 6.14
C LEU A 219 -0.41 5.00 5.41
N LYS A 220 0.81 5.07 4.86
CA LYS A 220 1.27 6.21 4.05
C LYS A 220 1.78 5.74 2.70
N VAL A 221 1.25 6.31 1.62
CA VAL A 221 1.62 6.02 0.23
C VAL A 221 1.45 7.28 -0.62
N ILE A 222 2.07 7.31 -1.80
CA ILE A 222 1.80 8.33 -2.82
C ILE A 222 0.53 7.92 -3.58
N ASN A 223 -0.61 8.55 -3.31
CA ASN A 223 -1.92 8.16 -3.87
C ASN A 223 -2.80 9.36 -4.27
N GLY A 224 -2.23 10.56 -4.34
CA GLY A 224 -2.94 11.79 -4.68
C GLY A 224 -3.74 12.42 -3.53
N GLN A 225 -3.72 11.84 -2.33
CA GLN A 225 -4.32 12.47 -1.15
C GLN A 225 -3.38 13.54 -0.57
N PRO A 226 -3.91 14.62 0.02
CA PRO A 226 -3.11 15.57 0.77
C PRO A 226 -2.61 14.95 2.08
N ASN A 227 -1.51 15.48 2.64
CA ASN A 227 -0.93 15.14 3.95
C ASN A 227 -0.17 13.80 4.04
N ASN A 228 0.31 13.26 2.93
CA ASN A 228 1.25 12.14 2.93
C ASN A 228 2.68 12.68 2.81
N GLU A 229 3.25 13.12 3.93
CA GLU A 229 4.64 13.58 4.01
C GLU A 229 5.59 12.38 4.09
N PRO A 230 6.66 12.36 3.28
CA PRO A 230 7.67 11.32 3.36
C PRO A 230 8.60 11.53 4.55
N ASP A 231 9.15 10.45 5.07
CA ASP A 231 10.23 10.50 6.04
C ASP A 231 11.54 10.77 5.31
N THR A 232 12.40 11.63 5.87
CA THR A 232 13.69 12.01 5.26
C THR A 232 14.81 12.01 6.30
N GLY A 233 16.05 11.83 5.84
CA GLY A 233 17.21 11.91 6.72
C GLY A 233 18.54 11.86 5.98
N LEU A 234 19.59 12.26 6.69
CA LEU A 234 20.98 12.20 6.21
C LEU A 234 21.73 11.06 6.88
N VAL A 235 22.56 10.37 6.11
CA VAL A 235 23.42 9.27 6.56
C VAL A 235 24.82 9.45 5.98
N ASP A 236 25.84 9.54 6.83
CA ASP A 236 27.24 9.53 6.38
C ASP A 236 27.58 8.17 5.78
N VAL A 237 28.27 8.16 4.65
CA VAL A 237 28.75 6.93 4.00
C VAL A 237 30.27 6.83 4.00
N ARG A 238 30.75 5.59 3.92
CA ARG A 238 32.16 5.22 3.99
C ARG A 238 32.48 4.25 2.87
N GLU A 239 33.73 4.24 2.43
CA GLU A 239 34.21 3.19 1.54
C GLU A 239 33.94 1.80 2.15
N GLY A 240 33.39 0.89 1.35
CA GLY A 240 33.03 -0.46 1.76
C GLY A 240 31.62 -0.61 2.33
N ASP A 241 30.87 0.48 2.50
CA ASP A 241 29.45 0.39 2.80
C ASP A 241 28.69 -0.27 1.63
N ARG A 242 27.70 -1.10 1.98
CA ARG A 242 26.75 -1.66 1.03
C ARG A 242 25.33 -1.22 1.36
N LEU A 243 24.63 -0.74 0.35
CA LEU A 243 23.27 -0.24 0.43
C LEU A 243 22.33 -1.22 -0.28
N LEU A 244 21.15 -1.41 0.28
CA LEU A 244 20.05 -2.15 -0.33
C LEU A 244 18.80 -1.29 -0.31
N PHE A 245 18.10 -1.20 -1.44
CA PHE A 245 16.73 -0.69 -1.53
C PHE A 245 15.87 -1.78 -2.16
N CYS A 246 14.73 -2.10 -1.54
CA CYS A 246 13.88 -3.20 -2.00
C CYS A 246 12.39 -2.97 -1.76
N SER A 247 11.55 -3.55 -2.62
CA SER A 247 10.10 -3.68 -2.40
C SER A 247 9.77 -4.78 -1.39
N ASP A 248 8.51 -4.84 -0.96
CA ASP A 248 8.03 -5.85 -0.01
C ASP A 248 8.11 -7.29 -0.57
N GLY A 249 8.22 -7.46 -1.89
CA GLY A 249 8.50 -8.74 -2.49
C GLY A 249 9.84 -9.36 -2.11
N LEU A 250 10.79 -8.57 -1.59
CA LEU A 250 11.97 -9.09 -0.91
C LEU A 250 11.74 -9.15 0.61
N CYS A 251 11.60 -7.99 1.26
CA CYS A 251 11.62 -7.90 2.73
C CYS A 251 10.34 -8.43 3.41
N GLY A 252 9.27 -8.67 2.65
CA GLY A 252 8.08 -9.38 3.10
C GLY A 252 8.08 -10.88 2.78
N MET A 253 9.08 -11.39 2.03
CA MET A 253 9.22 -12.82 1.69
C MET A 253 10.32 -13.52 2.48
N ILE A 254 11.37 -12.79 2.90
CA ILE A 254 12.48 -13.31 3.70
C ILE A 254 12.76 -12.41 4.90
N GLU A 255 13.25 -13.03 5.98
CA GLU A 255 13.59 -12.32 7.21
C GLU A 255 14.91 -11.53 7.07
N ASP A 256 15.11 -10.53 7.94
CA ASP A 256 16.31 -9.69 7.95
C ASP A 256 17.62 -10.51 8.06
N ASP A 257 17.60 -11.63 8.78
CA ASP A 257 18.73 -12.55 8.91
C ASP A 257 19.14 -13.21 7.57
N GLU A 258 18.19 -13.39 6.66
CA GLU A 258 18.44 -13.92 5.31
C GLU A 258 18.90 -12.81 4.36
N ILE A 259 18.33 -11.61 4.50
CA ILE A 259 18.78 -10.41 3.79
C ILE A 259 20.25 -10.11 4.13
N HIS A 260 20.60 -10.14 5.42
CA HIS A 260 21.97 -9.95 5.92
C HIS A 260 22.95 -10.92 5.24
N LYS A 261 22.61 -12.22 5.22
CA LYS A 261 23.44 -13.25 4.57
C LYS A 261 23.60 -13.01 3.07
N GLY A 262 22.54 -12.56 2.40
CA GLY A 262 22.59 -12.20 0.98
C GLY A 262 23.49 -11.00 0.72
N LEU A 263 23.38 -9.94 1.53
CA LEU A 263 24.22 -8.75 1.42
C LEU A 263 25.68 -8.99 1.80
N ALA A 264 25.97 -9.97 2.66
CA ALA A 264 27.32 -10.35 3.05
C ALA A 264 28.14 -11.07 1.95
N ILE A 265 27.53 -11.39 0.80
CA ILE A 265 28.23 -12.01 -0.34
C ILE A 265 29.02 -10.94 -1.09
N ASP A 266 30.35 -11.03 -1.12
CA ASP A 266 31.23 -9.99 -1.72
C ASP A 266 30.85 -9.58 -3.15
N ASP A 267 30.59 -10.57 -4.01
CA ASP A 267 30.23 -10.33 -5.41
C ASP A 267 28.80 -9.81 -5.53
N LEU A 268 28.64 -8.66 -6.20
CA LEU A 268 27.39 -7.91 -6.22
C LEU A 268 26.29 -8.63 -7.01
N ASP A 269 26.65 -9.28 -8.12
CA ASP A 269 25.72 -10.11 -8.90
C ASP A 269 25.31 -11.37 -8.13
N ALA A 270 26.26 -12.05 -7.48
CA ALA A 270 25.94 -13.20 -6.63
C ALA A 270 25.11 -12.84 -5.40
N SER A 271 25.31 -11.64 -4.82
CA SER A 271 24.48 -11.10 -3.74
C SER A 271 23.04 -10.91 -4.21
N LEU A 272 22.86 -10.28 -5.38
CA LEU A 272 21.56 -10.09 -6.01
C LEU A 272 20.87 -11.42 -6.30
N ASP A 273 21.56 -12.36 -6.93
CA ASP A 273 21.02 -13.70 -7.24
C ASP A 273 20.60 -14.45 -5.96
N ALA A 274 21.36 -14.32 -4.88
CA ALA A 274 21.04 -14.96 -3.60
C ALA A 274 19.79 -14.36 -2.94
N LEU A 275 19.64 -13.03 -2.98
CA LEU A 275 18.46 -12.34 -2.44
C LEU A 275 17.20 -12.71 -3.23
N VAL A 276 17.28 -12.71 -4.56
CA VAL A 276 16.18 -13.14 -5.45
C VAL A 276 15.82 -14.60 -5.21
N ALA A 277 16.82 -15.49 -5.12
CA ALA A 277 16.59 -16.89 -4.80
C ALA A 277 15.95 -17.09 -3.42
N GLY A 278 16.34 -16.28 -2.44
CA GLY A 278 15.72 -16.22 -1.11
C GLY A 278 14.24 -15.86 -1.19
N ALA A 279 13.91 -14.74 -1.84
CA ALA A 279 12.52 -14.31 -2.03
C ALA A 279 11.65 -15.36 -2.74
N HIS A 280 12.19 -16.04 -3.76
CA HIS A 280 11.51 -17.15 -4.41
C HIS A 280 11.32 -18.36 -3.48
N ALA A 281 12.29 -18.68 -2.64
CA ALA A 281 12.17 -19.75 -1.65
C ALA A 281 11.15 -19.41 -0.54
N GLY A 282 11.01 -18.12 -0.20
CA GLY A 282 9.97 -17.58 0.69
C GLY A 282 8.55 -17.60 0.10
N GLY A 283 8.41 -17.94 -1.19
CA GLY A 283 7.13 -18.15 -1.87
C GLY A 283 6.96 -17.33 -3.16
N GLY A 284 7.71 -16.23 -3.32
CA GLY A 284 7.64 -15.38 -4.53
C GLY A 284 6.22 -14.86 -4.79
N MET A 285 5.51 -14.46 -3.74
CA MET A 285 4.09 -14.10 -3.87
C MET A 285 3.86 -12.72 -4.49
N ASP A 286 4.93 -11.91 -4.62
CA ASP A 286 4.89 -10.54 -5.11
C ASP A 286 5.87 -10.23 -6.23
N ASN A 287 5.76 -9.02 -6.79
CA ASN A 287 6.79 -8.40 -7.60
C ASN A 287 8.04 -8.18 -6.75
N ILE A 288 9.23 -8.43 -7.29
CA ILE A 288 10.48 -8.30 -6.55
C ILE A 288 11.32 -7.25 -7.25
N THR A 289 11.62 -6.15 -6.56
CA THR A 289 12.50 -5.09 -7.07
C THR A 289 13.59 -4.78 -6.07
N ILE A 290 14.84 -4.77 -6.55
CA ILE A 290 16.04 -4.67 -5.73
C ILE A 290 17.03 -3.72 -6.41
N VAL A 291 17.61 -2.81 -5.63
CA VAL A 291 18.80 -2.03 -5.99
C VAL A 291 19.85 -2.26 -4.91
N ILE A 292 21.03 -2.76 -5.30
CA ILE A 292 22.18 -2.93 -4.40
C ILE A 292 23.30 -2.04 -4.88
N ALA A 293 23.95 -1.32 -3.97
CA ALA A 293 25.07 -0.45 -4.29
C ALA A 293 26.22 -0.59 -3.29
N ASP A 294 27.44 -0.75 -3.79
CA ASP A 294 28.67 -0.63 -3.02
C ASP A 294 29.20 0.80 -3.12
N VAL A 295 29.63 1.34 -1.99
CA VAL A 295 30.36 2.62 -1.91
C VAL A 295 31.85 2.33 -2.09
N VAL A 296 32.42 2.86 -3.18
CA VAL A 296 33.81 2.60 -3.59
C VAL A 296 34.61 3.91 -3.71
N ALA A 297 35.89 3.88 -3.38
CA ALA A 297 36.79 5.04 -3.55
C ALA A 297 37.36 5.14 -4.98
N ASP A 298 37.38 4.04 -5.74
CA ASP A 298 37.92 4.00 -7.10
C ASP A 298 36.84 4.29 -8.15
N GLU A 299 36.92 5.44 -8.81
CA GLU A 299 36.02 5.85 -9.90
C GLU A 299 35.99 4.81 -11.05
N ALA A 300 37.12 4.14 -11.33
CA ALA A 300 37.18 3.15 -12.40
C ALA A 300 36.33 1.91 -12.13
N SER A 301 35.97 1.68 -10.86
CA SER A 301 35.10 0.58 -10.42
C SER A 301 33.63 1.01 -10.32
N ALA A 302 33.31 2.28 -10.51
CA ALA A 302 31.96 2.82 -10.38
C ALA A 302 31.08 2.56 -11.61
N THR A 303 29.76 2.51 -11.40
CA THR A 303 28.78 2.40 -12.49
C THR A 303 28.38 3.81 -12.95
N THR A 304 28.67 4.15 -14.21
CA THR A 304 28.38 5.49 -14.77
C THR A 304 27.04 5.60 -15.49
N GLU A 305 26.50 4.48 -15.97
CA GLU A 305 25.28 4.43 -16.76
C GLU A 305 24.06 4.24 -15.84
N ALA A 306 23.06 5.10 -16.02
CA ALA A 306 21.81 4.95 -15.29
C ALA A 306 21.01 3.72 -15.75
N SER A 307 20.41 3.01 -14.80
CA SER A 307 19.59 1.82 -15.02
C SER A 307 18.16 2.07 -14.52
N ALA A 308 17.16 1.75 -15.34
CA ALA A 308 15.76 1.74 -14.95
C ALA A 308 15.21 0.31 -15.15
N VAL A 309 14.43 -0.18 -14.19
CA VAL A 309 13.88 -1.55 -14.17
C VAL A 309 12.41 -1.55 -13.72
N GLY A 310 11.67 -2.59 -14.10
CA GLY A 310 10.25 -2.73 -13.76
C GLY A 310 9.31 -1.96 -14.69
N ALA A 311 8.14 -1.60 -14.19
CA ALA A 311 7.03 -0.99 -14.93
C ALA A 311 7.43 0.30 -15.68
N ILE A 312 8.33 1.11 -15.12
CA ILE A 312 8.84 2.33 -15.78
C ILE A 312 9.45 2.08 -17.16
N THR A 313 9.93 0.86 -17.44
CA THR A 313 10.48 0.49 -18.75
C THR A 313 9.42 0.15 -19.78
N GLU A 314 8.19 -0.14 -19.34
CA GLU A 314 7.06 -0.52 -20.18
C GLU A 314 6.16 0.68 -20.52
N HIS A 315 6.18 1.72 -19.69
CA HIS A 315 5.34 2.92 -19.83
C HIS A 315 6.01 4.06 -20.61
N ASP A 316 5.37 4.51 -21.69
CA ASP A 316 5.66 5.81 -22.31
C ASP A 316 4.85 6.91 -21.62
N LEU A 317 5.34 7.35 -20.46
CA LEU A 317 4.68 8.39 -19.66
C LEU A 317 4.43 9.69 -20.45
N PRO A 318 5.39 10.23 -21.23
CA PRO A 318 5.13 11.39 -22.07
C PRO A 318 3.93 11.21 -23.02
N ALA A 319 3.86 10.08 -23.73
CA ALA A 319 2.75 9.80 -24.63
C ALA A 319 1.43 9.61 -23.87
N PHE A 320 1.46 8.94 -22.72
CA PHE A 320 0.30 8.76 -21.84
C PHE A 320 -0.27 10.10 -21.39
N PHE A 321 0.57 11.00 -20.85
CA PHE A 321 0.14 12.31 -20.39
C PHE A 321 -0.36 13.21 -21.52
N GLU A 322 0.26 13.12 -22.71
CA GLU A 322 -0.23 13.86 -23.88
C GLU A 322 -1.63 13.38 -24.29
N GLN A 323 -1.87 12.07 -24.27
CA GLN A 323 -3.19 11.50 -24.57
C GLN A 323 -4.22 11.85 -23.49
N ALA A 324 -3.87 11.79 -22.21
CA ALA A 324 -4.73 12.19 -21.10
C ALA A 324 -5.15 13.66 -21.24
N ARG A 325 -4.18 14.55 -21.54
CA ARG A 325 -4.44 15.96 -21.80
C ARG A 325 -5.39 16.17 -23.00
N ARG A 326 -5.16 15.47 -24.12
CA ARG A 326 -6.06 15.54 -25.29
C ARG A 326 -7.48 15.08 -24.95
N ASN A 327 -7.63 14.03 -24.15
CA ASN A 327 -8.93 13.53 -23.70
C ASN A 327 -9.65 14.57 -22.83
N ARG A 328 -8.93 15.19 -21.88
CA ARG A 328 -9.43 16.28 -21.03
C ARG A 328 -9.91 17.47 -21.87
N GLU A 329 -9.08 17.93 -22.82
CA GLU A 329 -9.42 19.04 -23.72
C GLU A 329 -10.66 18.72 -24.59
N GLN A 330 -10.82 17.49 -25.08
CA GLN A 330 -12.00 17.06 -25.84
C GLN A 330 -13.27 16.96 -24.98
N ALA A 331 -13.14 16.50 -23.74
CA ALA A 331 -14.25 16.43 -22.78
C ALA A 331 -14.76 17.84 -22.42
N GLN A 332 -13.85 18.80 -22.23
CA GLN A 332 -14.18 20.19 -21.95
C GLN A 332 -14.70 20.96 -23.18
N ALA A 333 -14.27 20.60 -24.39
CA ALA A 333 -14.74 21.22 -25.64
C ALA A 333 -16.11 20.71 -26.12
N SER A 334 -16.67 19.65 -25.50
CA SER A 334 -18.03 19.19 -25.77
C SER A 334 -19.01 20.03 -24.95
N PRO A 335 -19.89 20.85 -25.57
CA PRO A 335 -20.78 21.72 -24.82
C PRO A 335 -21.81 20.89 -24.07
N SER A 336 -21.63 20.74 -22.76
CA SER A 336 -22.73 20.44 -21.85
C SER A 336 -23.72 21.60 -21.93
N SER A 337 -24.93 21.35 -22.44
CA SER A 337 -26.02 22.31 -22.41
C SER A 337 -26.27 22.77 -20.97
N PRO A 338 -26.23 24.08 -20.67
CA PRO A 338 -26.43 24.57 -19.32
C PRO A 338 -27.92 24.56 -18.97
N ASP A 339 -28.20 24.15 -17.73
CA ASP A 339 -29.36 24.47 -16.89
C ASP A 339 -30.79 24.24 -17.42
N SER A 340 -31.50 23.35 -16.73
CA SER A 340 -32.94 23.51 -16.49
C SER A 340 -33.16 23.92 -15.04
N PRO A 341 -33.40 25.21 -14.76
CA PRO A 341 -34.09 25.64 -13.55
C PRO A 341 -35.60 25.76 -13.85
N GLY A 342 -36.41 25.23 -12.93
CA GLY A 342 -37.84 25.49 -12.69
C GLY A 342 -38.73 26.10 -13.79
N SER A 343 -39.84 25.40 -14.09
CA SER A 343 -41.10 26.06 -14.49
C SER A 343 -41.59 26.99 -13.36
N PRO A 344 -42.37 28.08 -13.59
CA PRO A 344 -43.46 28.21 -14.57
C PRO A 344 -43.67 29.63 -15.21
N SER A 345 -44.82 29.81 -15.88
CA SER A 345 -45.45 31.01 -16.50
C SER A 345 -45.03 31.33 -17.95
N ASP A 346 -45.92 31.09 -18.92
CA ASP A 346 -46.91 32.04 -19.51
C ASP A 346 -46.19 33.00 -20.48
N GLU A 347 -46.55 33.27 -21.73
CA GLU A 347 -47.72 33.09 -22.58
C GLU A 347 -47.24 33.34 -24.04
N ASP A 348 -47.94 32.71 -25.00
CA ASP A 348 -48.20 33.13 -26.39
C ASP A 348 -47.27 34.10 -27.16
N GLU A 349 -46.68 33.63 -28.26
CA GLU A 349 -46.51 34.46 -29.47
C GLU A 349 -46.64 33.60 -30.76
N PRO A 350 -47.31 34.08 -31.84
CA PRO A 350 -47.88 33.21 -32.88
C PRO A 350 -46.92 32.84 -34.01
N ASP A 351 -47.20 31.69 -34.62
CA ASP A 351 -46.60 31.18 -35.86
C ASP A 351 -46.54 32.24 -36.97
N ASP A 352 -45.33 32.69 -37.30
CA ASP A 352 -45.01 33.38 -38.55
C ASP A 352 -44.58 32.35 -39.61
N PRO A 353 -45.40 32.07 -40.64
CA PRO A 353 -45.12 31.03 -41.64
C PRO A 353 -44.01 31.40 -42.64
N GLU A 354 -43.33 32.55 -42.51
CA GLU A 354 -42.29 32.98 -43.45
C GLU A 354 -40.86 32.50 -43.10
N ALA A 355 -40.63 32.05 -41.86
CA ALA A 355 -39.32 31.60 -41.38
C ALA A 355 -38.92 30.17 -41.86
N ASP A 356 -39.88 29.33 -42.24
CA ASP A 356 -39.62 27.94 -42.68
C ASP A 356 -39.14 27.81 -44.14
N ARG A 357 -39.07 28.91 -44.89
CA ARG A 357 -38.66 28.88 -46.31
C ARG A 357 -37.14 28.91 -46.54
N TYR A 358 -36.35 29.21 -45.51
CA TYR A 358 -34.89 29.38 -45.63
C TYR A 358 -34.06 28.47 -44.71
N ALA A 359 -34.63 27.39 -44.17
CA ALA A 359 -33.84 26.40 -43.42
C ALA A 359 -32.94 25.57 -44.37
N PRO A 360 -31.60 25.53 -44.17
CA PRO A 360 -30.71 24.76 -45.02
C PRO A 360 -30.93 23.25 -44.84
N VAL A 361 -31.28 22.55 -45.92
CA VAL A 361 -31.41 21.09 -45.94
C VAL A 361 -30.03 20.45 -45.88
N LEU A 362 -29.68 19.83 -44.74
CA LEU A 362 -28.51 18.97 -44.61
C LEU A 362 -28.71 17.66 -45.41
N PRO A 363 -27.67 17.15 -46.12
CA PRO A 363 -27.80 15.92 -46.90
C PRO A 363 -27.95 14.68 -46.00
N PRO A 364 -28.71 13.65 -46.43
CA PRO A 364 -28.96 12.47 -45.61
C PRO A 364 -27.68 11.62 -45.47
N LYS A 365 -27.16 11.52 -44.25
CA LYS A 365 -26.08 10.58 -43.92
C LYS A 365 -26.59 9.14 -44.02
N SER A 366 -25.79 8.33 -44.68
CA SER A 366 -26.09 6.99 -45.19
C SER A 366 -26.54 5.97 -44.13
N ARG A 367 -27.43 5.08 -44.56
CA ARG A 367 -28.08 3.97 -43.83
C ARG A 367 -27.13 2.90 -43.26
N ARG A 368 -25.81 3.09 -43.36
CA ARG A 368 -24.78 2.10 -42.98
C ARG A 368 -24.39 2.13 -41.49
N ARG A 369 -24.71 3.22 -40.77
CA ARG A 369 -24.32 3.41 -39.34
C ARG A 369 -25.33 2.85 -38.32
N ARG A 370 -26.57 2.51 -38.73
CA ARG A 370 -27.58 1.93 -37.82
C ARG A 370 -27.40 0.42 -37.57
N TRP A 371 -26.78 -0.30 -38.51
CA TRP A 371 -26.53 -1.75 -38.34
C TRP A 371 -25.31 -2.02 -37.46
N THR A 372 -24.29 -1.16 -37.49
CA THR A 372 -23.10 -1.31 -36.64
C THR A 372 -23.42 -1.10 -35.16
N THR A 373 -24.31 -0.16 -34.83
CA THR A 373 -24.75 0.08 -33.43
C THR A 373 -25.64 -1.03 -32.88
N LEU A 374 -26.42 -1.70 -33.74
CA LEU A 374 -27.23 -2.85 -33.36
C LEU A 374 -26.37 -4.11 -33.17
N LEU A 375 -25.32 -4.28 -33.98
CA LEU A 375 -24.38 -5.40 -33.85
C LEU A 375 -23.49 -5.27 -32.61
N THR A 376 -23.04 -4.06 -32.25
CA THR A 376 -22.30 -3.85 -31.00
C THR A 376 -23.18 -4.07 -29.77
N GLY A 377 -24.43 -3.59 -29.79
CA GLY A 377 -25.39 -3.85 -28.71
C GLY A 377 -25.69 -5.34 -28.52
N LEU A 378 -25.86 -6.08 -29.62
CA LEU A 378 -26.05 -7.53 -29.57
C LEU A 378 -24.80 -8.27 -29.06
N GLY A 379 -23.61 -7.82 -29.44
CA GLY A 379 -22.34 -8.37 -28.96
C GLY A 379 -22.17 -8.23 -27.44
N ILE A 380 -22.50 -7.06 -26.89
CA ILE A 380 -22.46 -6.83 -25.43
C ILE A 380 -23.47 -7.73 -24.71
N LEU A 381 -24.67 -7.90 -25.25
CA LEU A 381 -25.71 -8.73 -24.62
C LEU A 381 -25.34 -10.21 -24.62
N VAL A 382 -24.68 -10.69 -25.68
CA VAL A 382 -24.13 -12.06 -25.74
C VAL A 382 -22.96 -12.24 -24.75
N LEU A 383 -22.10 -11.23 -24.60
CA LEU A 383 -21.02 -11.26 -23.62
C LEU A 383 -21.56 -11.36 -22.19
N ILE A 384 -22.54 -10.52 -21.84
CA ILE A 384 -23.20 -10.54 -20.52
C ILE A 384 -23.89 -11.89 -20.29
N ALA A 385 -24.61 -12.41 -21.29
CA ALA A 385 -25.22 -13.73 -21.20
C ALA A 385 -24.17 -14.84 -21.01
N GLY A 386 -23.01 -14.73 -21.67
CA GLY A 386 -21.87 -15.63 -21.51
C GLY A 386 -21.30 -15.60 -20.10
N ILE A 387 -21.07 -14.40 -19.53
CA ILE A 387 -20.57 -14.22 -18.17
C ILE A 387 -21.57 -14.77 -17.15
N LEU A 388 -22.86 -14.45 -17.30
CA LEU A 388 -23.91 -14.96 -16.42
C LEU A 388 -24.03 -16.49 -16.49
N THR A 389 -23.92 -17.07 -17.69
CA THR A 389 -23.96 -18.52 -17.88
C THR A 389 -22.72 -19.19 -17.28
N ALA A 390 -21.53 -18.60 -17.47
CA ALA A 390 -20.28 -19.10 -16.89
C ALA A 390 -20.32 -19.04 -15.35
N GLY A 391 -20.81 -17.93 -14.78
CA GLY A 391 -21.02 -17.80 -13.34
C GLY A 391 -22.04 -18.79 -12.80
N TYR A 392 -23.14 -19.05 -13.53
CA TYR A 392 -24.15 -20.04 -13.16
C TYR A 392 -23.66 -21.49 -13.25
N VAL A 393 -22.79 -21.80 -14.23
CA VAL A 393 -22.18 -23.13 -14.35
C VAL A 393 -21.13 -23.33 -13.26
N TRP A 394 -20.31 -22.31 -12.99
CA TRP A 394 -19.29 -22.35 -11.94
C TRP A 394 -19.90 -22.42 -10.53
N SER A 395 -21.00 -21.70 -10.26
CA SER A 395 -21.68 -21.78 -8.96
C SER A 395 -22.20 -23.18 -8.66
N ARG A 396 -22.52 -23.98 -9.70
CA ARG A 396 -22.99 -25.36 -9.58
C ARG A 396 -21.87 -26.40 -9.46
N THR A 397 -20.60 -26.01 -9.37
CA THR A 397 -19.50 -26.97 -9.13
C THR A 397 -18.98 -26.96 -7.70
N GLN A 398 -19.48 -26.05 -6.86
CA GLN A 398 -18.99 -25.84 -5.50
C GLN A 398 -19.82 -26.61 -4.48
N TYR A 399 -19.16 -27.11 -3.44
CA TYR A 399 -19.80 -27.72 -2.27
C TYR A 399 -19.34 -26.96 -1.02
N PHE A 400 -20.16 -26.97 0.02
CA PHE A 400 -19.76 -26.39 1.30
C PHE A 400 -20.45 -27.09 2.46
N VAL A 401 -19.85 -26.99 3.65
CA VAL A 401 -20.37 -27.57 4.88
C VAL A 401 -20.84 -26.44 5.79
N ALA A 402 -22.13 -26.45 6.16
CA ALA A 402 -22.77 -25.41 6.95
C ALA A 402 -23.80 -26.00 7.94
N PRO A 403 -24.34 -25.20 8.86
CA PRO A 403 -25.34 -25.70 9.81
C PRO A 403 -26.71 -25.85 9.12
N ALA A 404 -27.29 -27.04 9.24
CA ALA A 404 -28.71 -27.28 8.99
C ALA A 404 -29.41 -27.50 10.33
N GLU A 405 -30.06 -26.44 10.83
CA GLU A 405 -30.66 -26.40 12.17
C GLU A 405 -29.60 -26.69 13.27
N GLU A 406 -29.65 -27.87 13.90
CA GLU A 406 -28.73 -28.30 14.96
C GLU A 406 -27.62 -29.26 14.47
N ARG A 407 -27.60 -29.57 13.17
CA ARG A 407 -26.71 -30.59 12.59
C ARG A 407 -25.82 -30.01 11.49
N VAL A 408 -24.72 -30.71 11.25
CA VAL A 408 -23.83 -30.40 10.12
C VAL A 408 -24.47 -30.92 8.83
N ALA A 409 -24.47 -30.12 7.76
CA ALA A 409 -24.94 -30.55 6.45
C ALA A 409 -24.00 -30.11 5.33
N ILE A 410 -23.99 -30.90 4.26
CA ILE A 410 -23.32 -30.60 3.00
C ILE A 410 -24.34 -29.94 2.09
N TYR A 411 -23.97 -28.77 1.59
CA TYR A 411 -24.72 -28.00 0.61
C TYR A 411 -24.02 -28.07 -0.74
N HIS A 412 -24.82 -27.99 -1.80
CA HIS A 412 -24.35 -27.89 -3.17
C HIS A 412 -24.73 -26.52 -3.73
N GLY A 413 -23.74 -25.71 -4.10
CA GLY A 413 -23.94 -24.34 -4.58
C GLY A 413 -23.07 -23.32 -3.86
N LEU A 414 -23.48 -22.04 -3.89
CA LEU A 414 -22.81 -20.95 -3.20
C LEU A 414 -23.51 -20.61 -1.87
N PRO A 415 -22.77 -20.25 -0.82
CA PRO A 415 -23.33 -19.93 0.50
C PRO A 415 -24.00 -18.54 0.58
N GLN A 416 -24.09 -17.81 -0.54
CA GLN A 416 -24.62 -16.44 -0.61
C GLN A 416 -26.02 -16.41 -1.23
N ASP A 417 -26.87 -15.50 -0.76
CA ASP A 417 -28.17 -15.21 -1.35
C ASP A 417 -28.04 -14.11 -2.42
N VAL A 418 -28.60 -14.34 -3.60
CA VAL A 418 -28.67 -13.31 -4.65
C VAL A 418 -30.13 -12.98 -4.92
N LEU A 419 -30.48 -11.69 -4.76
CA LEU A 419 -31.84 -11.18 -4.94
C LEU A 419 -32.89 -11.93 -4.10
N GLY A 420 -32.49 -12.44 -2.92
CA GLY A 420 -33.37 -13.16 -2.00
C GLY A 420 -33.67 -14.62 -2.38
N TYR A 421 -32.95 -15.18 -3.35
CA TYR A 421 -33.02 -16.59 -3.69
C TYR A 421 -31.75 -17.31 -3.23
N PRO A 422 -31.86 -18.41 -2.44
CA PRO A 422 -30.71 -19.19 -2.06
C PRO A 422 -30.10 -19.84 -3.30
N LEU A 423 -28.79 -19.69 -3.46
CA LEU A 423 -28.01 -20.28 -4.56
C LEU A 423 -27.44 -21.66 -4.19
N SER A 424 -27.99 -22.27 -3.14
CA SER A 424 -27.56 -23.58 -2.66
C SER A 424 -28.75 -24.42 -2.24
N ASP A 425 -28.60 -25.73 -2.44
CA ASP A 425 -29.55 -26.75 -2.00
C ASP A 425 -28.83 -27.69 -1.01
N VAL A 426 -29.56 -28.17 -0.01
CA VAL A 426 -29.04 -29.19 0.92
C VAL A 426 -28.83 -30.50 0.15
N TYR A 427 -27.59 -30.96 0.09
CA TYR A 427 -27.24 -32.23 -0.54
C TYR A 427 -27.44 -33.39 0.43
N GLU A 428 -26.84 -33.30 1.62
CA GLU A 428 -26.85 -34.37 2.62
C GLU A 428 -26.76 -33.80 4.05
N VAL A 429 -27.58 -34.31 4.97
CA VAL A 429 -27.56 -33.92 6.39
C VAL A 429 -26.85 -34.99 7.19
N GLN A 430 -25.80 -34.62 7.92
CA GLN A 430 -25.00 -35.55 8.71
C GLN A 430 -25.63 -35.81 10.10
N PRO A 431 -25.34 -36.96 10.72
CA PRO A 431 -25.83 -37.27 12.06
C PRO A 431 -25.16 -36.40 13.14
N THR A 432 -23.99 -35.84 12.86
CA THR A 432 -23.19 -35.02 13.78
C THR A 432 -23.93 -33.74 14.17
N LYS A 433 -24.13 -33.54 15.48
CA LYS A 433 -24.71 -32.32 16.03
C LYS A 433 -23.64 -31.26 16.23
N ILE A 434 -23.99 -30.00 15.98
CA ILE A 434 -23.06 -28.88 16.12
C ILE A 434 -22.61 -28.69 17.57
N ASN A 435 -23.49 -28.95 18.53
CA ASN A 435 -23.20 -28.80 19.96
C ASN A 435 -22.29 -29.89 20.54
N ASP A 436 -22.07 -30.98 19.78
CA ASP A 436 -21.13 -32.03 20.18
C ASP A 436 -19.72 -31.78 19.64
N LEU A 437 -19.53 -30.74 18.81
CA LEU A 437 -18.22 -30.34 18.28
C LEU A 437 -17.44 -29.44 19.26
N PRO A 438 -16.10 -29.47 19.23
CA PRO A 438 -15.28 -28.47 19.91
C PRO A 438 -15.66 -27.04 19.46
N PRO A 439 -15.55 -26.01 20.32
CA PRO A 439 -15.97 -24.64 20.00
C PRO A 439 -15.38 -24.09 18.70
N PHE A 440 -14.11 -24.39 18.42
CA PHE A 440 -13.43 -24.02 17.18
C PHE A 440 -14.10 -24.61 15.93
N PHE A 441 -14.38 -25.92 15.94
CA PHE A 441 -15.02 -26.59 14.81
C PHE A 441 -16.49 -26.21 14.66
N ALA A 442 -17.20 -26.05 15.78
CA ALA A 442 -18.57 -25.54 15.76
C ALA A 442 -18.64 -24.15 15.14
N GLN A 443 -17.68 -23.27 15.44
CA GLN A 443 -17.60 -21.94 14.85
C GLN A 443 -17.28 -21.99 13.35
N ARG A 444 -16.30 -22.80 12.93
CA ARG A 444 -15.98 -22.97 11.50
C ARG A 444 -17.16 -23.50 10.69
N VAL A 445 -17.97 -24.41 11.24
CA VAL A 445 -19.18 -24.88 10.56
C VAL A 445 -20.19 -23.74 10.42
N ARG A 446 -20.41 -22.92 11.47
CA ARG A 446 -21.31 -21.74 11.41
C ARG A 446 -20.86 -20.70 10.39
N ASP A 447 -19.56 -20.49 10.29
CA ASP A 447 -18.95 -19.56 9.34
C ASP A 447 -18.88 -20.12 7.91
N THR A 448 -19.37 -21.35 7.70
CA THR A 448 -19.37 -22.10 6.45
C THR A 448 -17.98 -22.52 5.96
N ILE A 449 -17.80 -23.82 5.77
CA ILE A 449 -16.55 -24.38 5.25
C ILE A 449 -16.72 -24.66 3.75
N VAL A 450 -16.08 -23.86 2.90
CA VAL A 450 -16.10 -24.04 1.44
C VAL A 450 -15.13 -25.16 1.03
N VAL A 451 -15.57 -26.05 0.16
CA VAL A 451 -14.78 -27.20 -0.34
C VAL A 451 -14.92 -27.36 -1.85
N ASN A 452 -13.89 -27.87 -2.51
CA ASN A 452 -13.81 -27.89 -3.98
C ASN A 452 -14.44 -29.15 -4.60
N SER A 453 -14.83 -30.13 -3.79
CA SER A 453 -15.43 -31.38 -4.26
C SER A 453 -16.30 -32.07 -3.22
N LEU A 454 -17.20 -32.94 -3.66
CA LEU A 454 -18.02 -33.77 -2.78
C LEU A 454 -17.15 -34.71 -1.90
N ASP A 455 -16.09 -35.28 -2.46
CA ASP A 455 -15.16 -36.14 -1.70
C ASP A 455 -14.48 -35.39 -0.56
N GLU A 456 -14.12 -34.12 -0.79
CA GLU A 456 -13.56 -33.23 0.23
C GLU A 456 -14.60 -32.84 1.27
N ALA A 457 -15.86 -32.64 0.87
CA ALA A 457 -16.98 -32.41 1.78
C ALA A 457 -17.16 -33.61 2.73
N HIS A 458 -17.17 -34.84 2.19
CA HIS A 458 -17.28 -36.06 2.98
C HIS A 458 -16.11 -36.23 3.96
N ARG A 459 -14.87 -36.04 3.51
CA ARG A 459 -13.69 -36.08 4.40
C ARG A 459 -13.78 -35.05 5.52
N THR A 460 -14.25 -33.86 5.21
CA THR A 460 -14.41 -32.79 6.20
C THR A 460 -15.49 -33.16 7.21
N THR A 461 -16.62 -33.71 6.79
CA THR A 461 -17.66 -34.16 7.71
C THR A 461 -17.25 -35.38 8.54
N ASP A 462 -16.47 -36.30 7.98
CA ASP A 462 -15.92 -37.45 8.71
C ASP A 462 -14.95 -36.99 9.82
N GLN A 463 -14.11 -36.00 9.51
CA GLN A 463 -13.23 -35.39 10.51
C GLN A 463 -14.04 -34.72 11.63
N LEU A 464 -15.07 -33.94 11.28
CA LEU A 464 -15.95 -33.30 12.25
C LEU A 464 -16.66 -34.34 13.13
N GLN A 465 -17.10 -35.47 12.54
CA GLN A 465 -17.70 -36.56 13.30
C GLN A 465 -16.72 -37.17 14.30
N ALA A 466 -15.48 -37.45 13.89
CA ALA A 466 -14.45 -38.01 14.77
C ALA A 466 -14.13 -37.08 15.96
N GLU A 467 -14.08 -35.76 15.73
CA GLU A 467 -13.88 -34.80 16.82
C GLU A 467 -15.10 -34.70 17.74
N ALA A 468 -16.31 -34.79 17.21
CA ALA A 468 -17.52 -34.84 18.02
C ALA A 468 -17.57 -36.09 18.92
N GLU A 469 -17.20 -37.25 18.39
CA GLU A 469 -17.13 -38.51 19.15
C GLU A 469 -16.15 -38.39 20.32
N ARG A 470 -14.97 -37.78 20.11
CA ARG A 470 -14.00 -37.52 21.19
C ARG A 470 -14.56 -36.61 22.28
N CYS A 471 -15.24 -35.52 21.92
CA CYS A 471 -15.85 -34.65 22.93
C CYS A 471 -16.99 -35.33 23.69
N ILE A 472 -17.78 -36.19 23.02
CA ILE A 472 -18.80 -37.00 23.68
C ILE A 472 -18.16 -37.97 24.69
N GLU A 473 -17.08 -38.65 24.31
CA GLU A 473 -16.35 -39.57 25.20
C GLU A 473 -15.75 -38.84 26.40
N ALA A 474 -15.13 -37.67 26.20
CA ALA A 474 -14.58 -36.85 27.26
C ALA A 474 -15.68 -36.39 28.25
N ARG A 475 -16.82 -35.92 27.74
CA ARG A 475 -17.98 -35.52 28.55
C ARG A 475 -18.54 -36.68 29.36
N ASN A 476 -18.68 -37.87 28.76
CA ASN A 476 -19.15 -39.07 29.46
C ASN A 476 -18.17 -39.53 30.54
N ALA A 477 -16.85 -39.43 30.30
CA ALA A 477 -15.83 -39.76 31.29
C ALA A 477 -15.81 -38.79 32.49
N ALA A 478 -16.18 -37.53 32.28
CA ALA A 478 -16.35 -36.54 33.35
C ALA A 478 -17.60 -36.81 34.21
N GLU A 479 -18.67 -37.36 33.63
CA GLU A 479 -19.92 -37.66 34.34
C GLU A 479 -19.85 -38.94 35.20
N ASP A 480 -19.02 -39.94 34.85
CA ASP A 480 -18.89 -41.20 35.58
C ASP A 480 -17.42 -41.53 35.94
N PRO A 481 -16.83 -40.86 36.95
CA PRO A 481 -15.43 -41.07 37.30
C PRO A 481 -15.22 -42.48 37.89
N PRO A 482 -14.17 -43.21 37.49
CA PRO A 482 -13.90 -44.54 38.03
C PRO A 482 -13.70 -44.49 39.55
N ARG A 483 -14.53 -45.23 40.29
CA ARG A 483 -14.35 -45.42 41.73
C ARG A 483 -13.10 -46.25 42.01
N GLY A 484 -12.02 -45.55 42.34
CA GLY A 484 -10.93 -46.07 43.17
C GLY A 484 -9.58 -46.17 42.46
N GLU A 485 -8.65 -45.32 42.86
CA GLU A 485 -7.47 -45.69 43.66
C GLU A 485 -6.84 -44.41 44.24
N GLY A 486 -6.62 -44.39 45.56
CA GLY A 486 -6.15 -43.21 46.29
C GLY A 486 -4.67 -42.86 46.02
N PRO A 487 -4.23 -41.64 46.37
CA PRO A 487 -2.93 -41.13 45.99
C PRO A 487 -1.81 -41.83 46.79
N LYS A 488 -0.91 -42.53 46.08
CA LYS A 488 0.38 -42.97 46.65
C LYS A 488 1.35 -41.78 46.70
N LYS A 489 1.92 -41.58 47.89
CA LYS A 489 2.93 -40.55 48.22
C LYS A 489 4.16 -40.57 47.29
N PRO A 490 4.83 -39.42 47.08
CA PRO A 490 5.97 -39.31 46.18
C PRO A 490 7.27 -39.81 46.83
N GLY A 491 8.03 -40.61 46.08
CA GLY A 491 9.37 -41.07 46.44
C GLY A 491 10.40 -40.58 45.42
N ARG A 492 11.25 -39.64 45.86
CA ARG A 492 12.64 -39.30 45.47
C ARG A 492 13.14 -39.66 44.04
N ALA A 493 13.55 -38.63 43.30
CA ALA A 493 14.21 -38.64 41.97
C ALA A 493 15.59 -39.36 41.92
N PRO A 494 16.08 -39.70 40.71
CA PRO A 494 16.98 -38.79 39.99
C PRO A 494 16.75 -38.67 38.45
N SER A 495 17.32 -37.62 37.86
CA SER A 495 17.27 -37.15 36.44
C SER A 495 18.45 -37.69 35.59
N PRO A 496 18.62 -37.40 34.27
CA PRO A 496 17.79 -37.65 33.07
C PRO A 496 18.55 -38.34 31.89
N ALA A 497 17.84 -38.77 30.82
CA ALA A 497 18.33 -38.90 29.42
C ALA A 497 17.16 -39.13 28.42
N PRO A 498 17.30 -38.83 27.11
CA PRO A 498 16.29 -38.11 26.32
C PRO A 498 15.33 -39.02 25.53
N ALA A 499 14.10 -38.54 25.30
CA ALA A 499 13.21 -39.10 24.29
C ALA A 499 12.34 -37.99 23.67
N THR A 500 12.61 -37.75 22.38
CA THR A 500 11.66 -37.46 21.29
C THR A 500 10.39 -36.68 21.61
N THR A 501 10.35 -35.44 21.11
CA THR A 501 9.17 -34.61 20.91
C THR A 501 8.12 -35.33 20.05
N GLY A 502 7.08 -35.83 20.71
CA GLY A 502 5.79 -36.12 20.11
C GLY A 502 4.86 -34.95 20.38
N THR A 503 4.18 -34.47 19.34
CA THR A 503 3.19 -33.40 19.39
C THR A 503 2.02 -33.81 20.28
N GLU A 504 1.93 -33.24 21.49
CA GLU A 504 0.74 -33.32 22.33
C GLU A 504 -0.30 -32.33 21.77
N THR A 505 -1.32 -32.86 21.10
CA THR A 505 -2.58 -32.14 20.88
C THR A 505 -3.30 -32.06 22.21
N SER A 506 -3.36 -30.85 22.76
CA SER A 506 -4.03 -30.55 24.03
C SER A 506 -5.52 -30.93 23.97
N THR A 507 -5.97 -31.56 25.05
CA THR A 507 -7.35 -32.01 25.30
C THR A 507 -8.24 -30.89 25.86
N GLU A 508 -7.81 -29.62 25.77
CA GLU A 508 -8.43 -28.47 26.45
C GLU A 508 -9.66 -27.87 25.71
N GLY A 509 -10.21 -28.57 24.71
CA GLY A 509 -11.24 -28.01 23.81
C GLY A 509 -12.63 -28.66 23.87
N CYS A 510 -12.86 -29.61 24.78
CA CYS A 510 -14.15 -30.25 25.05
C CYS A 510 -14.53 -29.99 26.52
#